data_AF-A0A183B6C3-F1
#
_entry.id   AF-A0A183B6C3-F1
#
_cell.length_a   1.000
_cell.length_b   1.000
_cell.length_c   1.000
_cell.angle_alpha   90.00
_cell.angle_beta   90.00
_cell.angle_gamma   90.00
#
_symmetry.space_group_name_H-M   'P 1'
#
loop_
_entity.id
_entity.type
_entity.pdbx_description
1 polymer ?
#
loop_
_entity_poly.entity_id
_entity_poly.type
_entity_poly.pdbx_seq_one_letter_code
_entity_poly.pdbx_strand_id
1 'polypeptide(L)'
;MVSTTLFFLADAISRMGEIRISKPDEEVVCTGLLTLSTCIPVLLPHLNSTLEPGHSTELFPMTFDQIVYLGVLTTALRSTIMRALGAKLLASLTMAQPVETLNLLLPLFLDYLEPVVSNSPATVKKSASSSVDTSDSEVSTNVSSSAPPACTGTLEALTAIVEHVSQTSAADSIPASWIELDQTDPLASPDSRGPRPGNAVDQPDAGVADLSEPKLSPLLTSFLPYIVVLVPPVLRLLADPDSTIRVLASRLFTSLLTLFPLESSLPDPPGMSEALSLARAMKRQFIDSLLHPDRIQTYNLPIPIRAKLRGYQQDGVNWLSFLNRYGLNGILCDDLGLGKTLQTLCILAGSHHELKQKHKTRREVRSLVICPSTLCGHWLHEVEQFVRPCDLSPIVYTGGPTVRINLQTQILDHNLVIASYDLVRNDISFFQ
;
A
#
# COMPACT_ATOMS: atom_id res chain seq x y z
N MET A 1 -10.33 -20.65 -14.02
CA MET A 1 -8.94 -21.14 -14.26
C MET A 1 -7.91 -20.15 -13.74
N VAL A 2 -7.99 -18.84 -14.05
CA VAL A 2 -7.07 -17.79 -13.55
C VAL A 2 -6.86 -17.81 -12.02
N SER A 3 -7.92 -17.90 -11.22
CA SER A 3 -7.81 -17.95 -9.74
C SER A 3 -7.10 -19.20 -9.21
N THR A 4 -7.19 -20.34 -9.92
CA THR A 4 -6.49 -21.57 -9.55
C THR A 4 -5.01 -21.49 -9.91
N THR A 5 -4.69 -20.92 -11.07
CA THR A 5 -3.31 -20.67 -11.52
C THR A 5 -2.60 -19.64 -10.64
N LEU A 6 -3.30 -18.56 -10.23
CA LEU A 6 -2.78 -17.57 -9.29
C LEU A 6 -2.44 -18.19 -7.93
N PHE A 7 -3.30 -19.08 -7.41
CA PHE A 7 -3.06 -19.74 -6.13
C PHE A 7 -1.82 -20.66 -6.18
N PHE A 8 -1.67 -21.44 -7.25
CA PHE A 8 -0.48 -22.26 -7.45
C PHE A 8 0.78 -21.43 -7.66
N LEU A 9 0.68 -20.28 -8.35
CA LEU A 9 1.82 -19.40 -8.55
C LEU A 9 2.22 -18.69 -7.24
N ALA A 10 1.26 -18.28 -6.41
CA ALA A 10 1.54 -17.67 -5.12
C ALA A 10 2.20 -18.66 -4.13
N ASP A 11 1.74 -19.91 -4.09
CA ASP A 11 2.39 -21.00 -3.33
C ASP A 11 3.78 -21.33 -3.90
N ALA A 12 3.93 -21.38 -5.23
CA ALA A 12 5.23 -21.58 -5.88
C ALA A 12 6.21 -20.44 -5.56
N ILE A 13 5.79 -19.18 -5.62
CA ILE A 13 6.60 -18.01 -5.26
C ILE A 13 7.05 -18.07 -3.80
N SER A 14 6.15 -18.46 -2.88
CA SER A 14 6.48 -18.60 -1.47
C SER A 14 7.52 -19.70 -1.23
N ARG A 15 7.46 -20.81 -1.98
CA ARG A 15 8.43 -21.91 -1.91
C ARG A 15 9.75 -21.61 -2.62
N MET A 16 9.72 -20.81 -3.69
CA MET A 16 10.93 -20.41 -4.41
C MET A 16 11.83 -19.46 -3.62
N GLY A 17 11.26 -18.73 -2.66
CA GLY A 17 12.03 -17.95 -1.68
C GLY A 17 13.00 -18.80 -0.86
N GLU A 18 12.92 -20.13 -0.88
CA GLU A 18 13.85 -21.05 -0.19
C GLU A 18 14.92 -21.67 -1.10
N ILE A 19 14.80 -21.52 -2.42
CA ILE A 19 15.71 -22.14 -3.38
C ILE A 19 17.06 -21.42 -3.34
N ARG A 20 18.12 -22.17 -3.00
CA ARG A 20 19.52 -21.71 -3.13
C ARG A 20 20.05 -22.16 -4.49
N ILE A 21 20.23 -21.20 -5.39
CA ILE A 21 20.85 -21.43 -6.69
C ILE A 21 22.39 -21.41 -6.51
N SER A 22 23.09 -22.31 -7.19
CA SER A 22 24.55 -22.35 -7.20
C SER A 22 25.11 -21.17 -8.02
N LYS A 23 26.25 -20.60 -7.63
CA LYS A 23 26.90 -19.48 -8.36
C LYS A 23 27.04 -19.69 -9.89
N PRO A 24 27.48 -20.85 -10.42
CA PRO A 24 27.54 -21.07 -11.86
C PRO A 24 26.16 -21.05 -12.53
N ASP A 25 25.13 -21.58 -11.87
CA ASP A 25 23.77 -21.59 -12.42
C ASP A 25 23.16 -20.17 -12.41
N GLU A 26 23.53 -19.34 -11.42
CA GLU A 26 23.13 -17.94 -11.34
C GLU A 26 23.65 -17.12 -12.53
N GLU A 27 24.91 -17.31 -12.95
CA GLU A 27 25.49 -16.62 -14.11
C GLU A 27 24.80 -17.00 -15.43
N VAL A 28 24.47 -18.29 -15.59
CA VAL A 28 23.74 -18.78 -16.77
C VAL A 28 22.34 -18.17 -16.84
N VAL A 29 21.61 -18.16 -15.71
CA VAL A 29 20.27 -17.57 -15.66
C VAL A 29 20.32 -16.06 -15.87
N CYS A 30 21.28 -15.35 -15.28
CA CYS A 30 21.44 -13.91 -15.50
C CYS A 30 21.73 -13.58 -16.97
N THR A 31 22.59 -14.37 -17.62
CA THR A 31 22.89 -14.20 -19.05
C THR A 31 21.64 -14.45 -19.90
N GLY A 32 20.87 -15.49 -19.59
CA GLY A 32 19.59 -15.78 -20.25
C GLY A 32 18.53 -14.69 -20.06
N LEU A 33 18.40 -14.13 -18.85
CA LEU A 33 17.46 -13.03 -18.59
C LEU A 33 17.86 -11.74 -19.30
N LEU A 34 19.16 -11.45 -19.35
CA LEU A 34 19.68 -10.28 -20.04
C LEU A 34 19.42 -10.37 -21.55
N THR A 35 19.71 -11.53 -22.16
CA THR A 35 19.46 -11.74 -23.60
C THR A 35 17.98 -11.67 -23.92
N LEU A 36 17.11 -12.29 -23.10
CA LEU A 36 15.66 -12.18 -23.25
C LEU A 36 15.20 -10.72 -23.17
N SER A 37 15.65 -9.96 -22.17
CA SER A 37 15.28 -8.55 -22.01
C SER A 37 15.67 -7.70 -23.22
N THR A 38 16.84 -7.94 -23.82
CA THR A 38 17.27 -7.24 -25.03
C THR A 38 16.54 -7.68 -26.30
N CYS A 39 16.09 -8.93 -26.35
CA CYS A 39 15.46 -9.51 -27.54
C CYS A 39 13.94 -9.36 -27.58
N ILE A 40 13.29 -8.89 -26.50
CA ILE A 40 11.83 -8.68 -26.44
C ILE A 40 11.25 -7.95 -27.66
N PRO A 41 11.81 -6.82 -28.14
CA PRO A 41 11.25 -6.11 -29.28
C PRO A 41 11.19 -6.95 -30.56
N VAL A 42 12.12 -7.90 -30.71
CA VAL A 42 12.21 -8.80 -31.86
C VAL A 42 11.32 -10.04 -31.68
N LEU A 43 11.16 -10.52 -30.44
CA LEU A 43 10.39 -11.73 -30.13
C LEU A 43 8.88 -11.47 -30.05
N LEU A 44 8.45 -10.25 -29.69
CA LEU A 44 7.05 -9.92 -29.46
C LEU A 44 6.09 -10.29 -30.61
N PRO A 45 6.41 -10.03 -31.90
CA PRO A 45 5.53 -10.38 -33.01
C PRO A 45 5.31 -11.89 -33.16
N HIS A 46 6.28 -12.71 -32.73
CA HIS A 46 6.21 -14.17 -32.78
C HIS A 46 5.54 -14.79 -31.54
N LEU A 47 5.44 -14.03 -30.44
CA LEU A 47 4.78 -14.47 -29.20
C LEU A 47 3.27 -14.23 -29.23
N ASN A 48 2.83 -13.20 -29.96
CA ASN A 48 1.42 -12.82 -30.10
C ASN A 48 0.71 -13.50 -31.28
N SER A 49 1.43 -14.25 -32.12
CA SER A 49 0.81 -15.03 -33.19
C SER A 49 0.04 -16.22 -32.59
N THR A 50 -1.20 -15.98 -32.19
CA THR A 50 -2.20 -17.03 -32.08
C THR A 50 -2.32 -17.71 -33.44
N LEU A 51 -1.75 -18.91 -33.53
CA LEU A 51 -2.06 -19.99 -34.46
C LEU A 51 -3.18 -19.66 -35.47
N GLU A 52 -2.83 -19.25 -36.69
CA GLU A 52 -3.66 -19.65 -37.83
C GLU A 52 -3.50 -21.17 -37.99
N PRO A 53 -4.60 -21.95 -37.99
CA PRO A 53 -4.53 -23.40 -38.07
C PRO A 53 -4.23 -23.79 -39.52
N GLY A 54 -2.95 -23.81 -39.90
CA GLY A 54 -2.62 -24.14 -41.30
C GLY A 54 -1.16 -24.40 -41.64
N HIS A 55 -0.18 -23.87 -40.91
CA HIS A 55 1.22 -24.05 -41.28
C HIS A 55 2.09 -24.59 -40.15
N SER A 56 2.42 -25.86 -40.28
CA SER A 56 3.46 -26.58 -39.56
C SER A 56 4.83 -25.94 -39.82
N THR A 57 5.34 -25.16 -38.87
CA THR A 57 6.78 -24.86 -38.74
C THR A 57 7.03 -24.34 -37.32
N GLU A 58 7.80 -25.12 -36.55
CA GLU A 58 8.45 -24.83 -35.26
C GLU A 58 7.61 -24.09 -34.19
N LEU A 59 7.07 -24.88 -33.25
CA LEU A 59 6.57 -24.38 -31.96
C LEU A 59 7.65 -23.50 -31.32
N PHE A 60 7.42 -22.19 -31.22
CA PHE A 60 8.03 -21.44 -30.13
C PHE A 60 7.44 -22.00 -28.83
N PRO A 61 8.24 -22.63 -27.94
CA PRO A 61 7.71 -23.36 -26.79
C PRO A 61 7.25 -22.45 -25.65
N MET A 62 7.38 -21.13 -25.80
CA MET A 62 7.17 -20.15 -24.74
C MET A 62 6.16 -19.10 -25.18
N THR A 63 5.07 -18.97 -24.41
CA THR A 63 3.99 -17.99 -24.63
C THR A 63 4.30 -16.66 -23.92
N PHE A 64 3.66 -15.56 -24.34
CA PHE A 64 3.82 -14.24 -23.71
C PHE A 64 3.56 -14.29 -22.19
N ASP A 65 2.46 -14.92 -21.78
CA ASP A 65 2.09 -15.08 -20.36
C ASP A 65 3.19 -15.79 -19.56
N GLN A 66 3.81 -16.84 -20.13
CA GLN A 66 4.90 -17.56 -19.49
C GLN A 66 6.15 -16.69 -19.28
N ILE A 67 6.43 -15.74 -20.17
CA ILE A 67 7.55 -14.81 -20.02
C ILE A 67 7.25 -13.79 -18.91
N VAL A 68 6.01 -13.30 -18.83
CA VAL A 68 5.57 -12.42 -17.73
C VAL A 68 5.70 -13.16 -16.39
N TYR A 69 5.20 -14.40 -16.32
CA TYR A 69 5.35 -15.24 -15.12
C TYR A 69 6.81 -15.52 -14.78
N LEU A 70 7.68 -15.78 -15.77
CA LEU A 70 9.12 -15.91 -15.54
C LEU A 70 9.71 -14.64 -14.91
N GLY A 71 9.35 -13.47 -15.41
CA GLY A 71 9.73 -12.18 -14.82
C GLY A 71 9.29 -12.07 -13.36
N VAL A 72 8.01 -12.34 -13.07
CA VAL A 72 7.48 -12.33 -11.69
C VAL A 72 8.24 -13.32 -10.79
N LEU A 73 8.45 -14.55 -11.26
CA LEU A 73 9.18 -15.59 -10.53
C LEU A 73 10.61 -15.16 -10.21
N THR A 74 11.31 -14.54 -11.16
CA THR A 74 12.69 -14.04 -10.94
C THR A 74 12.76 -12.88 -9.95
N THR A 75 11.73 -12.05 -9.87
CA THR A 75 11.65 -10.99 -8.86
C THR A 75 11.44 -11.54 -7.44
N ALA A 76 10.95 -12.77 -7.29
CA ALA A 76 10.78 -13.39 -5.98
C ALA A 76 12.04 -14.11 -5.45
N LEU A 77 13.11 -14.19 -6.23
CA LEU A 77 14.34 -14.88 -5.83
C LEU A 77 15.17 -14.06 -4.82
N ARG A 78 16.03 -14.73 -4.05
CA ARG A 78 16.89 -14.05 -3.04
C ARG A 78 17.99 -13.18 -3.64
N SER A 79 18.47 -13.50 -4.86
CA SER A 79 19.58 -12.76 -5.47
C SER A 79 19.14 -11.37 -5.94
N THR A 80 19.83 -10.33 -5.50
CA THR A 80 19.58 -8.94 -5.90
C THR A 80 19.79 -8.73 -7.40
N ILE A 81 20.76 -9.42 -8.00
CA ILE A 81 21.07 -9.31 -9.43
C ILE A 81 19.93 -9.91 -10.26
N MET A 82 19.46 -11.10 -9.87
CA MET A 82 18.36 -11.77 -10.57
C MET A 82 17.06 -10.99 -10.45
N ARG A 83 16.77 -10.41 -9.26
CA ARG A 83 15.60 -9.53 -9.07
C ARG A 83 15.67 -8.29 -9.96
N ALA A 84 16.83 -7.63 -10.06
CA ALA A 84 17.01 -6.46 -10.92
C ALA A 84 16.86 -6.80 -12.42
N LEU A 85 17.35 -7.96 -12.87
CA LEU A 85 17.18 -8.43 -14.25
C LEU A 85 15.73 -8.82 -14.54
N GLY A 86 15.04 -9.46 -13.60
CA GLY A 86 13.61 -9.75 -13.68
C GLY A 86 12.76 -8.48 -13.76
N ALA A 87 13.06 -7.49 -12.92
CA ALA A 87 12.44 -6.17 -12.96
C ALA A 87 12.65 -5.49 -14.32
N LYS A 88 13.86 -5.57 -14.88
CA LYS A 88 14.18 -5.02 -16.21
C LYS A 88 13.42 -5.74 -17.33
N LEU A 89 13.32 -7.07 -17.25
CA LEU A 89 12.52 -7.87 -18.18
C LEU A 89 11.05 -7.40 -18.18
N LEU A 90 10.44 -7.29 -16.99
CA LEU A 90 9.06 -6.83 -16.84
C LEU A 90 8.86 -5.38 -17.33
N ALA A 91 9.83 -4.48 -17.07
CA ALA A 91 9.82 -3.13 -17.61
C ALA A 91 9.84 -3.12 -19.14
N SER A 92 10.72 -3.91 -19.77
CA SER A 92 10.78 -4.03 -21.23
C SER A 92 9.52 -4.63 -21.86
N LEU A 93 8.86 -5.60 -21.20
CA LEU A 93 7.55 -6.11 -21.63
C LEU A 93 6.46 -5.03 -21.52
N THR A 94 6.43 -4.28 -20.41
CA THR A 94 5.46 -3.20 -20.18
C THR A 94 5.61 -2.09 -21.21
N MET A 95 6.84 -1.76 -21.62
CA MET A 95 7.09 -0.78 -22.68
C MET A 95 6.57 -1.22 -24.05
N ALA A 96 6.50 -2.54 -24.29
CA ALA A 96 6.06 -3.10 -25.56
C ALA A 96 4.53 -3.30 -25.62
N GLN A 97 3.96 -3.88 -24.55
CA GLN A 97 2.52 -4.16 -24.40
C GLN A 97 2.07 -3.83 -22.97
N PRO A 98 1.73 -2.56 -22.68
CA PRO A 98 1.47 -2.11 -21.31
C PRO A 98 0.19 -2.73 -20.74
N VAL A 99 -0.90 -2.79 -21.51
CA VAL A 99 -2.21 -3.25 -21.03
C VAL A 99 -2.18 -4.75 -20.73
N GLU A 100 -1.67 -5.56 -21.66
CA GLU A 100 -1.59 -7.01 -21.50
C GLU A 100 -0.65 -7.40 -20.35
N THR A 101 0.53 -6.76 -20.26
CA THR A 101 1.48 -7.04 -19.18
C THR A 101 0.90 -6.68 -17.82
N LEU A 102 0.31 -5.49 -17.66
CA LEU A 102 -0.22 -5.02 -16.37
C LEU A 102 -1.47 -5.78 -15.92
N ASN A 103 -2.32 -6.22 -16.86
CA ASN A 103 -3.46 -7.07 -16.55
C ASN A 103 -3.05 -8.41 -15.91
N LEU A 104 -1.88 -8.96 -16.28
CA LEU A 104 -1.34 -10.19 -15.70
C LEU A 104 -0.52 -9.92 -14.43
N LEU A 105 0.25 -8.84 -14.42
CA LEU A 105 1.20 -8.51 -13.37
C LEU A 105 0.55 -7.91 -12.11
N LEU A 106 -0.38 -6.97 -12.26
CA LEU A 106 -0.94 -6.25 -11.12
C LEU A 106 -1.74 -7.14 -10.15
N PRO A 107 -2.58 -8.09 -10.60
CA PRO A 107 -3.27 -8.98 -9.67
C PRO A 107 -2.29 -9.76 -8.78
N LEU A 108 -1.18 -10.25 -9.34
CA LEU A 108 -0.14 -10.96 -8.59
C LEU A 108 0.57 -10.04 -7.60
N PHE A 109 0.95 -8.85 -8.05
CA PHE A 109 1.69 -7.91 -7.21
C PHE A 109 0.82 -7.33 -6.09
N LEU A 110 -0.47 -7.06 -6.36
CA LEU A 110 -1.40 -6.57 -5.35
C LEU A 110 -1.62 -7.58 -4.22
N ASP A 111 -1.63 -8.89 -4.50
CA ASP A 111 -1.72 -9.92 -3.46
C ASP A 111 -0.53 -9.86 -2.49
N TYR A 112 0.66 -9.46 -2.95
CA TYR A 112 1.85 -9.28 -2.10
C TYR A 112 1.91 -7.92 -1.39
N LEU A 113 1.44 -6.86 -2.05
CA LEU A 113 1.45 -5.50 -1.49
C LEU A 113 0.28 -5.26 -0.51
N GLU A 114 -0.82 -5.99 -0.70
CA GLU A 114 -2.01 -5.96 0.14
C GLU A 114 -2.27 -7.39 0.66
N PRO A 115 -1.40 -7.95 1.53
CA PRO A 115 -1.66 -9.25 2.12
C PRO A 115 -3.04 -9.16 2.76
N VAL A 116 -3.93 -10.08 2.39
CA VAL A 116 -5.33 -10.10 2.81
C VAL A 116 -5.39 -10.16 4.33
N VAL A 117 -5.41 -9.00 4.98
CA VAL A 117 -5.99 -8.84 6.30
C VAL A 117 -7.45 -9.13 6.04
N SER A 118 -7.92 -10.34 6.37
CA SER A 118 -9.29 -10.84 6.19
C SER A 118 -10.37 -9.75 6.26
N ASN A 119 -10.59 -9.06 5.15
CA ASN A 119 -11.50 -7.95 4.96
C ASN A 119 -12.06 -8.13 3.56
N SER A 120 -12.93 -9.11 3.41
CA SER A 120 -13.86 -9.17 2.28
C SER A 120 -15.27 -9.27 2.84
N PRO A 121 -16.25 -8.54 2.26
CA PRO A 121 -17.64 -8.68 2.65
C PRO A 121 -18.13 -10.08 2.24
N ALA A 122 -18.86 -10.71 3.14
CA ALA A 122 -19.40 -12.05 3.00
C ALA A 122 -20.00 -12.30 1.60
N THR A 123 -19.36 -13.16 0.82
CA THR A 123 -19.99 -13.83 -0.31
C THR A 123 -20.19 -15.30 0.06
N VAL A 124 -21.47 -15.59 0.27
CA VAL A 124 -22.09 -16.88 0.54
C VAL A 124 -21.42 -18.03 -0.23
N LYS A 125 -20.86 -19.00 0.50
CA LYS A 125 -20.76 -20.39 0.01
C LYS A 125 -21.51 -21.31 0.98
N LYS A 126 -22.64 -21.81 0.48
CA LYS A 126 -23.43 -22.91 1.05
C LYS A 126 -22.69 -24.24 0.90
N SER A 127 -22.89 -25.10 1.90
CA SER A 127 -22.82 -26.58 1.90
C SER A 127 -21.46 -27.23 1.56
N ALA A 128 -21.00 -28.32 2.18
CA ALA A 128 -21.72 -29.40 2.85
C ALA A 128 -20.85 -30.07 3.94
N SER A 129 -21.54 -30.74 4.85
CA SER A 129 -21.06 -31.63 5.91
C SER A 129 -20.30 -32.85 5.41
N SER A 130 -19.20 -33.21 6.09
CA SER A 130 -18.94 -34.59 6.54
C SER A 130 -17.77 -34.64 7.52
N SER A 131 -18.07 -35.19 8.70
CA SER A 131 -17.16 -35.69 9.74
C SER A 131 -16.06 -36.61 9.21
N VAL A 132 -14.83 -36.47 9.71
CA VAL A 132 -13.99 -37.57 10.24
C VAL A 132 -12.90 -36.95 11.14
N ASP A 133 -12.81 -37.47 12.37
CA ASP A 133 -11.72 -37.28 13.32
C ASP A 133 -10.41 -37.89 12.78
N THR A 134 -9.32 -37.12 12.80
CA THR A 134 -7.98 -37.66 13.06
C THR A 134 -7.10 -36.59 13.70
N SER A 135 -6.62 -36.95 14.88
CA SER A 135 -5.49 -36.35 15.59
C SER A 135 -4.29 -36.16 14.68
N ASP A 136 -3.76 -34.93 14.58
CA ASP A 136 -2.37 -34.71 14.21
C ASP A 136 -1.82 -33.46 14.89
N SER A 137 -0.61 -33.63 15.40
CA SER A 137 0.24 -32.66 16.07
C SER A 137 0.44 -31.39 15.24
N GLU A 138 -0.12 -30.27 15.69
CA GLU A 138 0.19 -28.94 15.15
C GLU A 138 1.61 -28.55 15.57
N VAL A 139 2.56 -28.75 14.65
CA VAL A 139 3.87 -28.11 14.68
C VAL A 139 3.63 -26.61 14.57
N SER A 140 3.85 -25.92 15.69
CA SER A 140 3.93 -24.46 15.78
C SER A 140 5.02 -23.94 14.87
N THR A 141 4.68 -23.56 13.63
CA THR A 141 5.58 -22.81 12.76
C THR A 141 5.64 -21.38 13.29
N ASN A 142 6.70 -21.12 14.07
CA ASN A 142 7.15 -19.78 14.43
C ASN A 142 7.32 -18.96 13.15
N VAL A 143 6.44 -17.97 12.94
CA VAL A 143 6.57 -17.00 11.85
C VAL A 143 7.67 -16.03 12.26
N SER A 144 8.90 -16.33 11.84
CA SER A 144 10.03 -15.43 11.95
C SER A 144 9.85 -14.23 11.03
N SER A 145 9.99 -13.04 11.61
CA SER A 145 9.74 -11.69 11.13
C SER A 145 10.65 -11.15 10.01
N SER A 146 11.11 -11.97 9.06
CA SER A 146 11.74 -11.44 7.84
C SER A 146 10.67 -11.26 6.77
N ALA A 147 10.47 -10.03 6.29
CA ALA A 147 9.57 -9.79 5.18
C ALA A 147 9.92 -10.72 4.00
N PRO A 148 8.92 -11.34 3.33
CA PRO A 148 9.20 -12.30 2.28
C PRO A 148 9.95 -11.61 1.13
N PRO A 149 11.00 -12.24 0.55
CA PRO A 149 11.78 -11.68 -0.57
C PRO A 149 10.91 -11.29 -1.79
N ALA A 150 9.69 -11.83 -1.87
CA ALA A 150 8.69 -11.48 -2.86
C ALA A 150 8.22 -10.02 -2.79
N CYS A 151 8.06 -9.42 -1.59
CA CYS A 151 7.57 -8.04 -1.46
C CYS A 151 8.62 -7.02 -1.90
N THR A 152 9.88 -7.21 -1.48
CA THR A 152 10.99 -6.34 -1.88
C THR A 152 11.25 -6.43 -3.38
N GLY A 153 11.22 -7.63 -3.96
CA GLY A 153 11.33 -7.80 -5.40
C GLY A 153 10.18 -7.20 -6.21
N THR A 154 8.96 -7.29 -5.70
CA THR A 154 7.78 -6.66 -6.30
C THR A 154 7.92 -5.13 -6.34
N LEU A 155 8.36 -4.52 -5.24
CA LEU A 155 8.60 -3.07 -5.18
C LEU A 155 9.73 -2.63 -6.11
N GLU A 156 10.83 -3.39 -6.19
CA GLU A 156 11.93 -3.13 -7.14
C GLU A 156 11.43 -3.21 -8.59
N ALA A 157 10.60 -4.22 -8.92
CA ALA A 157 10.03 -4.39 -10.25
C ALA A 157 9.10 -3.23 -10.63
N LEU A 158 8.17 -2.85 -9.75
CA LEU A 158 7.28 -1.72 -9.98
C LEU A 158 8.05 -0.40 -10.11
N THR A 159 9.08 -0.20 -9.28
CA THR A 159 9.93 1.00 -9.37
C THR A 159 10.64 1.06 -10.72
N ALA A 160 11.24 -0.05 -11.17
CA ALA A 160 11.89 -0.12 -12.47
C ALA A 160 10.92 0.16 -13.63
N ILE A 161 9.71 -0.42 -13.58
CA ILE A 161 8.66 -0.19 -14.60
C ILE A 161 8.31 1.31 -14.66
N VAL A 162 7.99 1.93 -13.51
CA VAL A 162 7.60 3.34 -13.44
C VAL A 162 8.74 4.27 -13.88
N GLU A 163 9.99 3.98 -13.48
CA GLU A 163 11.16 4.77 -13.88
C GLU A 163 11.41 4.68 -15.40
N HIS A 164 11.31 3.51 -16.02
CA HIS A 164 11.50 3.35 -17.47
C HIS A 164 10.39 4.06 -18.28
N VAL A 165 9.14 3.95 -17.82
CA VAL A 165 8.00 4.65 -18.43
C VAL A 165 8.19 6.17 -18.33
N SER A 166 8.64 6.67 -17.17
CA SER A 166 8.90 8.09 -16.93
C SER A 166 10.08 8.62 -17.76
N GLN A 167 11.19 7.89 -17.84
CA GLN A 167 12.39 8.29 -18.59
C GLN A 167 12.13 8.34 -20.09
N THR A 168 11.34 7.41 -20.63
CA THR A 168 10.96 7.42 -22.04
C THR A 168 10.11 8.65 -22.38
N SER A 169 9.33 9.17 -21.42
CA SER A 169 8.58 10.41 -21.59
C SER A 169 9.38 11.68 -21.35
N ALA A 170 10.47 11.66 -20.57
CA ALA A 170 11.30 12.84 -20.37
C ALA A 170 11.99 13.32 -21.65
N ALA A 171 12.07 12.46 -22.68
CA ALA A 171 12.47 12.85 -24.03
C ALA A 171 11.44 13.77 -24.73
N ASP A 172 10.17 13.70 -24.31
CA ASP A 172 9.05 14.52 -24.79
C ASP A 172 8.49 15.37 -23.62
N SER A 173 9.23 16.42 -23.25
CA SER A 173 8.79 17.61 -22.50
C SER A 173 7.75 17.42 -21.38
N ILE A 174 8.22 17.12 -20.15
CA ILE A 174 7.49 17.50 -18.93
C ILE A 174 7.96 18.92 -18.56
N PRO A 175 7.10 19.96 -18.57
CA PRO A 175 7.53 21.31 -18.22
C PRO A 175 7.99 21.36 -16.76
N ALA A 176 9.22 21.85 -16.54
CA ALA A 176 9.81 22.05 -15.21
C ALA A 176 8.99 23.00 -14.28
N SER A 177 7.96 23.66 -14.81
CA SER A 177 7.06 24.55 -14.07
C SER A 177 6.10 23.82 -13.10
N TRP A 178 5.98 22.49 -13.17
CA TRP A 178 5.09 21.71 -12.29
C TRP A 178 5.82 21.14 -11.06
N ILE A 179 7.14 21.34 -10.96
CA ILE A 179 7.99 20.88 -9.84
C ILE A 179 7.91 21.87 -8.65
N GLU A 180 7.32 23.05 -8.81
CA GLU A 180 7.00 23.95 -7.70
C GLU A 180 5.74 23.48 -6.98
N LEU A 181 5.88 22.45 -6.15
CA LEU A 181 5.11 22.37 -4.91
C LEU A 181 5.41 23.65 -4.14
N ASP A 182 4.43 24.55 -4.10
CA ASP A 182 4.36 25.81 -3.37
C ASP A 182 5.29 25.83 -2.14
N GLN A 183 6.54 26.30 -2.34
CA GLN A 183 7.46 26.60 -1.25
C GLN A 183 7.08 27.95 -0.66
N THR A 184 5.86 28.08 -0.14
CA THR A 184 5.59 29.08 0.89
C THR A 184 6.20 28.56 2.17
N ASP A 185 7.50 28.77 2.34
CA ASP A 185 8.14 28.70 3.64
C ASP A 185 7.57 29.85 4.50
N PRO A 186 6.79 29.54 5.57
CA PRO A 186 6.20 30.58 6.40
C PRO A 186 7.22 31.32 7.28
N LEU A 187 8.52 31.03 7.14
CA LEU A 187 9.62 31.65 7.89
C LEU A 187 10.61 32.45 7.03
N ALA A 188 10.37 32.61 5.73
CA ALA A 188 11.21 33.46 4.88
C ALA A 188 11.02 34.96 5.21
N SER A 189 12.12 35.65 5.51
CA SER A 189 12.16 37.07 5.88
C SER A 189 11.80 38.00 4.70
N PRO A 190 11.32 39.24 4.96
CA PRO A 190 10.57 40.03 3.96
C PRO A 190 11.39 40.70 2.84
N ASP A 191 12.72 40.57 2.81
CA ASP A 191 13.60 41.55 2.14
C ASP A 191 14.26 41.08 0.82
N SER A 192 13.58 40.30 -0.01
CA SER A 192 14.07 39.99 -1.36
C SER A 192 12.98 39.98 -2.44
N ARG A 193 12.23 41.07 -2.59
CA ARG A 193 11.40 41.32 -3.78
C ARG A 193 12.11 42.27 -4.75
N GLY A 194 12.64 41.72 -5.83
CA GLY A 194 13.02 42.48 -7.04
C GLY A 194 11.81 43.10 -7.75
N PRO A 195 12.02 44.10 -8.64
CA PRO A 195 10.97 45.01 -9.07
C PRO A 195 9.99 44.36 -10.06
N ARG A 196 8.69 44.62 -9.86
CA ARG A 196 7.62 44.34 -10.82
C ARG A 196 7.58 45.44 -11.90
N PRO A 197 7.53 45.12 -13.21
CA PRO A 197 7.18 46.11 -14.21
C PRO A 197 5.66 46.33 -14.23
N GLY A 198 5.27 47.61 -14.21
CA GLY A 198 3.89 48.07 -14.13
C GLY A 198 3.16 48.20 -15.48
N ASN A 199 1.86 48.42 -15.34
CA ASN A 199 0.87 48.64 -16.39
C ASN A 199 1.22 49.73 -17.40
N ALA A 200 1.04 49.43 -18.69
CA ALA A 200 0.78 50.41 -19.75
C ALA A 200 -0.18 49.80 -20.79
N VAL A 201 -0.95 50.68 -21.42
CA VAL A 201 -2.25 50.50 -22.08
C VAL A 201 -2.12 50.35 -23.61
N ASP A 202 -3.07 49.61 -24.21
CA ASP A 202 -3.52 49.55 -25.63
C ASP A 202 -2.56 49.15 -26.78
N GLN A 203 -2.75 47.93 -27.32
CA GLN A 203 -3.00 47.67 -28.75
C GLN A 203 -3.42 46.20 -29.01
N PRO A 204 -4.30 45.93 -30.01
CA PRO A 204 -4.90 44.60 -30.25
C PRO A 204 -4.12 43.77 -31.29
N ASP A 205 -4.43 42.47 -31.31
CA ASP A 205 -4.08 41.46 -32.32
C ASP A 205 -2.62 41.01 -32.45
N ALA A 206 -2.27 39.99 -31.66
CA ALA A 206 -1.31 38.96 -32.07
C ALA A 206 -1.59 37.64 -31.35
N GLY A 207 -2.22 36.70 -32.07
CA GLY A 207 -2.14 35.26 -31.87
C GLY A 207 -2.55 34.73 -30.48
N VAL A 208 -3.78 34.22 -30.38
CA VAL A 208 -4.10 33.15 -29.44
C VAL A 208 -3.18 31.97 -29.80
N ALA A 209 -2.02 31.92 -29.14
CA ALA A 209 -1.19 30.73 -29.13
C ALA A 209 -2.01 29.67 -28.40
N ASP A 210 -2.52 28.74 -29.20
CA ASP A 210 -3.13 27.49 -28.80
C ASP A 210 -2.35 26.94 -27.59
N LEU A 211 -2.96 26.94 -26.41
CA LEU A 211 -2.49 26.19 -25.25
C LEU A 211 -2.71 24.72 -25.58
N SER A 212 -1.87 24.17 -26.44
CA SER A 212 -1.88 22.76 -26.79
C SER A 212 -1.67 21.97 -25.51
N GLU A 213 -2.70 21.24 -25.07
CA GLU A 213 -2.60 20.21 -24.04
C GLU A 213 -1.33 19.39 -24.29
N PRO A 214 -0.53 19.07 -23.24
CA PRO A 214 0.65 18.25 -23.43
C PRO A 214 0.21 16.92 -24.04
N LYS A 215 0.61 16.66 -25.29
CA LYS A 215 0.35 15.39 -25.97
C LYS A 215 1.17 14.31 -25.25
N LEU A 216 0.58 13.74 -24.21
CA LEU A 216 1.11 12.58 -23.50
C LEU A 216 1.40 11.46 -24.51
N SER A 217 2.52 10.77 -24.35
CA SER A 217 2.83 9.61 -25.18
C SER A 217 1.72 8.56 -25.05
N PRO A 218 1.41 7.78 -26.11
CA PRO A 218 0.36 6.76 -26.07
C PRO A 218 0.65 5.68 -25.00
N LEU A 219 1.94 5.44 -24.72
CA LEU A 219 2.40 4.56 -23.65
C LEU A 219 2.03 5.09 -22.27
N LEU A 220 2.30 6.38 -21.99
CA LEU A 220 1.92 7.00 -20.72
C LEU A 220 0.40 7.01 -20.53
N THR A 221 -0.34 7.38 -21.58
CA THR A 221 -1.81 7.42 -21.52
C THR A 221 -2.40 6.06 -21.18
N SER A 222 -1.77 4.98 -21.65
CA SER A 222 -2.18 3.60 -21.32
C SER A 222 -1.75 3.17 -19.92
N PHE A 223 -0.64 3.69 -19.39
CA PHE A 223 -0.08 3.32 -18.08
C PHE A 223 -0.69 4.09 -16.90
N LEU A 224 -0.90 5.39 -17.05
CA LEU A 224 -1.34 6.31 -15.98
C LEU A 224 -2.59 5.82 -15.20
N PRO A 225 -3.64 5.28 -15.84
CA PRO A 225 -4.78 4.67 -15.14
C PRO A 225 -4.44 3.65 -14.05
N TYR A 226 -3.36 2.89 -14.24
CA TYR A 226 -2.94 1.84 -13.31
C TYR A 226 -2.22 2.39 -12.07
N ILE A 227 -1.69 3.61 -12.11
CA ILE A 227 -1.03 4.25 -10.97
C ILE A 227 -1.98 4.42 -9.79
N VAL A 228 -3.25 4.76 -10.06
CA VAL A 228 -4.29 4.87 -9.02
C VAL A 228 -4.45 3.57 -8.23
N VAL A 229 -4.28 2.42 -8.89
CA VAL A 229 -4.39 1.12 -8.25
C VAL A 229 -3.18 0.85 -7.33
N LEU A 230 -2.02 1.42 -7.64
CA LEU A 230 -0.76 1.23 -6.92
C LEU A 230 -0.55 2.20 -5.75
N VAL A 231 -1.09 3.42 -5.82
CA VAL A 231 -0.86 4.45 -4.78
C VAL A 231 -1.28 3.98 -3.38
N PRO A 232 -2.49 3.43 -3.14
CA PRO A 232 -2.91 3.03 -1.80
C PRO A 232 -2.05 1.92 -1.14
N PRO A 233 -1.70 0.81 -1.83
CA PRO A 233 -0.79 -0.18 -1.23
C PRO A 233 0.58 0.41 -0.91
N VAL A 234 1.14 1.20 -1.83
CA VAL A 234 2.46 1.79 -1.63
C VAL A 234 2.46 2.76 -0.46
N LEU A 235 1.39 3.56 -0.29
CA LEU A 235 1.24 4.47 0.84
C LEU A 235 1.23 3.73 2.19
N ARG A 236 0.59 2.55 2.27
CA ARG A 236 0.61 1.70 3.46
C ARG A 236 2.02 1.20 3.79
N LEU A 237 2.78 0.80 2.77
CA LEU A 237 4.14 0.26 2.92
C LEU A 237 5.17 1.30 3.40
N LEU A 238 4.85 2.60 3.33
CA LEU A 238 5.68 3.64 3.96
C LEU A 238 5.79 3.48 5.49
N ALA A 239 4.82 2.81 6.10
CA ALA A 239 4.79 2.55 7.55
C ALA A 239 5.12 1.08 7.91
N ASP A 240 5.68 0.31 6.98
CA ASP A 240 6.07 -1.08 7.23
C ASP A 240 7.17 -1.18 8.32
N PRO A 241 7.20 -2.22 9.17
CA PRO A 241 8.28 -2.41 10.16
C PRO A 241 9.68 -2.59 9.53
N ASP A 242 9.80 -3.14 8.33
CA ASP A 242 11.08 -3.33 7.65
C ASP A 242 11.56 -2.01 7.00
N SER A 243 12.78 -1.58 7.36
CA SER A 243 13.39 -0.37 6.79
C SER A 243 13.62 -0.47 5.29
N THR A 244 13.90 -1.65 4.77
CA THR A 244 14.15 -1.88 3.33
C THR A 244 12.89 -1.63 2.53
N ILE A 245 11.75 -2.15 3.00
CA ILE A 245 10.45 -1.96 2.38
C ILE A 245 10.07 -0.48 2.39
N ARG A 246 10.24 0.21 3.53
CA ARG A 246 9.95 1.65 3.62
C ARG A 246 10.75 2.48 2.62
N VAL A 247 12.04 2.19 2.45
CA VAL A 247 12.90 2.91 1.49
C VAL A 247 12.46 2.66 0.04
N LEU A 248 12.18 1.40 -0.31
CA LEU A 248 11.71 1.06 -1.66
C LEU A 248 10.32 1.63 -1.96
N ALA A 249 9.39 1.53 -1.00
CA ALA A 249 8.06 2.12 -1.11
C ALA A 249 8.12 3.64 -1.23
N SER A 250 9.02 4.31 -0.50
CA SER A 250 9.23 5.76 -0.60
C SER A 250 9.73 6.19 -1.98
N ARG A 251 10.67 5.44 -2.56
CA ARG A 251 11.14 5.67 -3.94
C ARG A 251 10.00 5.50 -4.95
N LEU A 252 9.26 4.39 -4.87
CA LEU A 252 8.12 4.14 -5.75
C LEU A 252 7.06 5.22 -5.59
N PHE A 253 6.68 5.58 -4.36
CA PHE A 253 5.68 6.60 -4.06
C PHE A 253 6.06 7.96 -4.65
N THR A 254 7.33 8.35 -4.53
CA THR A 254 7.83 9.61 -5.11
C THR A 254 7.63 9.62 -6.63
N SER A 255 7.98 8.53 -7.32
CA SER A 255 7.77 8.40 -8.76
C SER A 255 6.29 8.33 -9.16
N LEU A 256 5.43 7.75 -8.32
CA LEU A 256 3.98 7.74 -8.58
C LEU A 256 3.37 9.14 -8.38
N LEU A 257 3.82 9.88 -7.36
CA LEU A 257 3.33 11.22 -7.08
C LEU A 257 3.63 12.22 -8.19
N THR A 258 4.77 12.11 -8.86
CA THR A 258 5.11 13.00 -9.99
C THR A 258 4.22 12.75 -11.21
N LEU A 259 3.75 11.51 -11.39
CA LEU A 259 2.89 11.12 -12.50
C LEU A 259 1.40 11.27 -12.20
N PHE A 260 1.02 11.25 -10.91
CA PHE A 260 -0.38 11.26 -10.48
C PHE A 260 -1.22 12.43 -11.02
N PRO A 261 -0.73 13.69 -11.06
CA PRO A 261 -1.51 14.82 -11.60
C PRO A 261 -1.97 14.61 -13.06
N LEU A 262 -1.18 13.87 -13.86
CA LEU A 262 -1.42 13.61 -15.27
C LEU A 262 -2.57 12.61 -15.51
N GLU A 263 -2.99 11.86 -14.49
CA GLU A 263 -4.03 10.85 -14.63
C GLU A 263 -5.45 11.44 -14.60
N SER A 264 -5.62 12.65 -14.05
CA SER A 264 -6.89 13.13 -13.49
C SER A 264 -8.11 13.21 -14.42
N SER A 265 -7.91 13.10 -15.74
CA SER A 265 -8.95 13.16 -16.77
C SER A 265 -8.96 11.96 -17.73
N LEU A 266 -8.13 10.93 -17.50
CA LEU A 266 -7.96 9.84 -18.45
C LEU A 266 -9.01 8.73 -18.30
N PRO A 267 -9.64 8.26 -19.39
CA PRO A 267 -10.54 7.11 -19.36
C PRO A 267 -9.77 5.80 -19.07
N ASP A 268 -10.49 4.71 -18.81
CA ASP A 268 -9.88 3.38 -18.74
C ASP A 268 -9.28 3.00 -20.11
N PRO A 269 -8.09 2.40 -20.16
CA PRO A 269 -7.47 2.02 -21.42
C PRO A 269 -8.22 0.83 -22.05
N PRO A 270 -8.29 0.75 -23.39
CA PRO A 270 -8.97 -0.36 -24.07
C PRO A 270 -8.29 -1.69 -23.72
N GLY A 271 -9.06 -2.66 -23.23
CA GLY A 271 -8.56 -3.98 -22.83
C GLY A 271 -8.20 -4.12 -21.34
N MET A 272 -8.40 -3.08 -20.51
CA MET A 272 -8.27 -3.21 -19.06
C MET A 272 -9.26 -4.24 -18.51
N SER A 273 -8.80 -5.13 -17.62
CA SER A 273 -9.71 -6.09 -16.97
C SER A 273 -10.77 -5.39 -16.09
N GLU A 274 -11.98 -5.93 -16.08
CA GLU A 274 -13.10 -5.38 -15.28
C GLU A 274 -12.77 -5.28 -13.78
N ALA A 275 -12.02 -6.27 -13.26
CA ALA A 275 -11.57 -6.27 -11.87
C ALA A 275 -10.64 -5.08 -11.57
N LEU A 276 -9.72 -4.73 -12.47
CA LEU A 276 -8.81 -3.60 -12.30
C LEU A 276 -9.50 -2.25 -12.49
N SER A 277 -10.47 -2.15 -13.41
CA SER A 277 -11.29 -0.95 -13.58
C SER A 277 -12.12 -0.65 -12.31
N LEU A 278 -12.75 -1.68 -11.74
CA LEU A 278 -13.48 -1.55 -10.46
C LEU A 278 -12.52 -1.16 -9.33
N ALA A 279 -11.34 -1.80 -9.25
CA ALA A 279 -10.32 -1.45 -8.26
C ALA A 279 -9.83 -0.01 -8.41
N ARG A 280 -9.65 0.48 -9.65
CA ARG A 280 -9.31 1.88 -9.96
C ARG A 280 -10.38 2.82 -9.43
N ALA A 281 -11.65 2.56 -9.72
CA ALA A 281 -12.75 3.41 -9.26
C ALA A 281 -12.82 3.51 -7.72
N MET A 282 -12.69 2.38 -7.01
CA MET A 282 -12.66 2.35 -5.54
C MET A 282 -11.45 3.10 -4.97
N LYS A 283 -10.26 2.86 -5.54
CA LYS A 283 -9.01 3.49 -5.08
C LYS A 283 -8.96 4.98 -5.42
N ARG A 284 -9.61 5.41 -6.50
CA ARG A 284 -9.77 6.83 -6.84
C ARG A 284 -10.56 7.57 -5.77
N GLN A 285 -11.68 7.00 -5.32
CA GLN A 285 -12.48 7.58 -4.25
C GLN A 285 -11.67 7.74 -2.95
N PHE A 286 -10.80 6.78 -2.65
CA PHE A 286 -9.86 6.88 -1.54
C PHE A 286 -8.88 8.04 -1.72
N ILE A 287 -8.24 8.17 -2.87
CA ILE A 287 -7.27 9.26 -3.12
C ILE A 287 -7.97 10.62 -3.09
N ASP A 288 -9.17 10.74 -3.65
CA ASP A 288 -9.97 11.97 -3.57
C ASP A 288 -10.28 12.35 -2.13
N SER A 289 -10.57 11.38 -1.26
CA SER A 289 -10.80 11.60 0.17
C SER A 289 -9.50 11.96 0.92
N LEU A 290 -8.34 11.48 0.43
CA LEU A 290 -7.03 11.81 0.97
C LEU A 290 -6.63 13.26 0.63
N LEU A 291 -6.90 13.70 -0.60
CA LEU A 291 -6.60 15.06 -1.07
C LEU A 291 -7.62 16.11 -0.59
N HIS A 292 -8.86 15.69 -0.36
CA HIS A 292 -9.94 16.55 0.11
C HIS A 292 -10.58 15.99 1.39
N PRO A 293 -10.06 16.36 2.58
CA PRO A 293 -10.58 15.88 3.86
C PRO A 293 -12.08 16.14 4.07
N ASP A 294 -12.62 17.20 3.47
CA ASP A 294 -14.05 17.54 3.54
C ASP A 294 -14.97 16.48 2.91
N ARG A 295 -14.42 15.61 2.05
CA ARG A 295 -15.16 14.52 1.39
C ARG A 295 -15.16 13.22 2.22
N ILE A 296 -14.47 13.20 3.36
CA ILE A 296 -14.42 12.04 4.23
C ILE A 296 -15.83 11.76 4.79
N GLN A 297 -16.26 10.50 4.66
CA GLN A 297 -17.57 10.06 5.14
C GLN A 297 -17.65 10.16 6.66
N THR A 298 -18.82 10.59 7.16
CA THR A 298 -19.07 10.64 8.60
C THR A 298 -19.03 9.23 9.19
N TYR A 299 -18.21 9.05 10.21
CA TYR A 299 -18.11 7.81 10.96
C TYR A 299 -19.16 7.79 12.08
N ASN A 300 -20.20 6.99 11.87
CA ASN A 300 -21.22 6.73 12.88
C ASN A 300 -20.66 5.72 13.89
N LEU A 301 -20.37 6.19 15.09
CA LEU A 301 -19.84 5.34 16.16
C LEU A 301 -20.79 4.16 16.43
N PRO A 302 -20.31 2.91 16.39
CA PRO A 302 -21.15 1.72 16.60
C PRO A 302 -21.53 1.52 18.06
N ILE A 303 -21.02 2.37 18.97
CA ILE A 303 -21.23 2.30 20.41
C ILE A 303 -21.62 3.66 20.99
N PRO A 304 -22.39 3.69 22.09
CA PRO A 304 -22.67 4.93 22.79
C PRO A 304 -21.44 5.40 23.58
N ILE A 305 -21.00 6.62 23.30
CA ILE A 305 -19.99 7.35 24.08
C ILE A 305 -20.72 8.30 25.04
N ARG A 306 -20.26 8.40 26.29
CA ARG A 306 -20.83 9.29 27.33
C ARG A 306 -20.40 10.75 27.15
N ALA A 307 -20.33 11.22 25.91
CA ALA A 307 -20.02 12.59 25.54
C ALA A 307 -20.75 12.97 24.26
N LYS A 308 -21.04 14.26 24.10
CA LYS A 308 -21.47 14.81 22.82
C LYS A 308 -20.25 15.39 22.12
N LEU A 309 -19.87 14.81 20.97
CA LEU A 309 -18.79 15.33 20.15
C LEU A 309 -19.20 16.67 19.54
N ARG A 310 -18.28 17.63 19.54
CA ARG A 310 -18.40 18.88 18.78
C ARG A 310 -18.12 18.59 17.29
N GLY A 311 -18.57 19.46 16.39
CA GLY A 311 -18.40 19.28 14.93
C GLY A 311 -16.96 18.92 14.53
N TYR A 312 -15.99 19.74 14.93
CA TYR A 312 -14.57 19.49 14.65
C TYR A 312 -14.03 18.19 15.28
N GLN A 313 -14.57 17.74 16.42
CA GLN A 313 -14.17 16.48 17.04
C GLN A 313 -14.72 15.30 16.25
N GLN A 314 -15.95 15.43 15.73
CA GLN A 314 -16.53 14.46 14.81
C GLN A 314 -15.69 14.40 13.53
N ASP A 315 -15.24 15.54 13.00
CA ASP A 315 -14.37 15.57 11.82
C ASP A 315 -13.02 14.87 12.07
N GLY A 316 -12.40 15.11 13.23
CA GLY A 316 -11.19 14.39 13.65
C GLY A 316 -11.42 12.88 13.80
N VAL A 317 -12.55 12.46 14.36
CA VAL A 317 -12.96 11.05 14.42
C VAL A 317 -13.20 10.47 13.01
N ASN A 318 -13.85 11.21 12.11
CA ASN A 318 -14.06 10.78 10.72
C ASN A 318 -12.71 10.55 10.03
N TRP A 319 -11.76 11.47 10.21
CA TRP A 319 -10.41 11.36 9.65
C TRP A 319 -9.63 10.16 10.20
N LEU A 320 -9.65 9.95 11.52
CA LEU A 320 -9.02 8.78 12.13
C LEU A 320 -9.67 7.46 11.68
N SER A 321 -10.99 7.43 11.51
CA SER A 321 -11.71 6.27 10.95
C SER A 321 -11.33 6.00 9.50
N PHE A 322 -11.18 7.06 8.70
CA PHE A 322 -10.66 6.96 7.33
C PHE A 322 -9.26 6.32 7.32
N LEU A 323 -8.33 6.80 8.16
CA LEU A 323 -7.00 6.20 8.26
C LEU A 323 -7.07 4.70 8.63
N ASN A 324 -7.86 4.36 9.65
CA ASN A 324 -8.04 2.97 10.09
C ASN A 324 -8.63 2.08 8.99
N ARG A 325 -9.65 2.56 8.26
CA ARG A 325 -10.31 1.83 7.17
C ARG A 325 -9.34 1.48 6.03
N TYR A 326 -8.41 2.38 5.74
CA TYR A 326 -7.44 2.21 4.66
C TYR A 326 -6.07 1.72 5.14
N GLY A 327 -5.93 1.34 6.41
CA GLY A 327 -4.68 0.83 6.98
C GLY A 327 -3.55 1.86 6.98
N LEU A 328 -3.88 3.14 7.05
CA LEU A 328 -2.94 4.25 7.13
C LEU A 328 -2.66 4.64 8.57
N ASN A 329 -1.51 5.27 8.78
CA ASN A 329 -1.14 5.88 10.04
C ASN A 329 -1.07 7.40 9.86
N GLY A 330 -1.35 8.16 10.92
CA GLY A 330 -1.35 9.61 10.88
C GLY A 330 -1.01 10.22 12.23
N ILE A 331 -0.71 11.52 12.21
CA ILE A 331 -0.40 12.29 13.42
C ILE A 331 -1.55 13.26 13.65
N LEU A 332 -2.25 13.13 14.78
CA LEU A 332 -3.32 14.05 15.17
C LEU A 332 -2.73 15.26 15.89
N CYS A 333 -2.56 16.36 15.16
CA CYS A 333 -1.87 17.58 15.60
C CYS A 333 -2.82 18.71 16.02
N ASP A 334 -4.01 18.40 16.52
CA ASP A 334 -4.95 19.41 17.05
C ASP A 334 -4.31 20.22 18.19
N ASP A 335 -4.73 21.47 18.35
CA ASP A 335 -4.33 22.33 19.46
C ASP A 335 -4.64 21.73 20.84
N LEU A 336 -3.93 22.24 21.85
CA LEU A 336 -4.13 21.86 23.25
C LEU A 336 -5.58 22.20 23.67
N GLY A 337 -6.25 21.23 24.30
CA GLY A 337 -7.62 21.40 24.79
C GLY A 337 -8.74 21.07 23.78
N LEU A 338 -8.43 20.74 22.53
CA LEU A 338 -9.45 20.34 21.54
C LEU A 338 -10.01 18.90 21.75
N GLY A 339 -9.47 18.16 22.72
CA GLY A 339 -10.01 16.85 23.11
C GLY A 339 -9.48 15.68 22.28
N LYS A 340 -8.18 15.69 21.93
CA LYS A 340 -7.50 14.59 21.23
C LYS A 340 -7.71 13.23 21.91
N THR A 341 -7.65 13.20 23.25
CA THR A 341 -7.90 11.98 24.04
C THR A 341 -9.27 11.39 23.71
N LEU A 342 -10.33 12.21 23.81
CA LEU A 342 -11.70 11.79 23.49
C LEU A 342 -11.84 11.29 22.04
N GLN A 343 -11.27 12.00 21.06
CA GLN A 343 -11.31 11.58 19.65
C GLN A 343 -10.65 10.20 19.46
N THR A 344 -9.46 9.99 20.06
CA THR A 344 -8.75 8.72 20.01
C THR A 344 -9.55 7.60 20.69
N LEU A 345 -10.15 7.86 21.86
CA LEU A 345 -10.98 6.88 22.56
C LEU A 345 -12.20 6.45 21.76
N CYS A 346 -12.85 7.38 21.04
CA CYS A 346 -13.98 7.06 20.18
C CYS A 346 -13.59 6.04 19.09
N ILE A 347 -12.43 6.22 18.46
CA ILE A 347 -11.94 5.33 17.40
C ILE A 347 -11.44 4.00 17.94
N LEU A 348 -10.71 4.00 19.07
CA LEU A 348 -10.30 2.75 19.71
C LEU A 348 -11.52 1.90 20.06
N ALA A 349 -12.49 2.49 20.75
CA ALA A 349 -13.67 1.77 21.20
C ALA A 349 -14.55 1.30 20.02
N GLY A 350 -14.73 2.14 19.00
CA GLY A 350 -15.44 1.78 17.77
C GLY A 350 -14.77 0.63 17.00
N SER A 351 -13.45 0.72 16.81
CA SER A 351 -12.66 -0.32 16.12
C SER A 351 -12.69 -1.66 16.86
N HIS A 352 -12.52 -1.65 18.19
CA HIS A 352 -12.64 -2.86 19.02
C HIS A 352 -14.03 -3.51 18.88
N HIS A 353 -15.09 -2.70 18.86
CA HIS A 353 -16.44 -3.19 18.69
C HIS A 353 -16.65 -3.85 17.32
N GLU A 354 -16.22 -3.20 16.24
CA GLU A 354 -16.32 -3.74 14.88
C GLU A 354 -15.52 -5.03 14.71
N LEU A 355 -14.30 -5.09 15.24
CA LEU A 355 -13.46 -6.28 15.19
C LEU A 355 -14.08 -7.44 15.98
N LYS A 356 -14.67 -7.16 17.14
CA LYS A 356 -15.40 -8.16 17.94
C LYS A 356 -16.63 -8.71 17.22
N GLN A 357 -17.33 -7.88 16.44
CA GLN A 357 -18.46 -8.35 15.62
C GLN A 357 -18.01 -9.21 14.44
N LYS A 358 -16.91 -8.84 13.77
CA LYS A 358 -16.37 -9.55 12.60
C LYS A 358 -15.73 -10.88 12.97
N HIS A 359 -14.94 -10.91 14.04
CA HIS A 359 -14.21 -12.10 14.48
C HIS A 359 -14.93 -12.77 15.66
N LYS A 360 -15.87 -13.67 15.36
CA LYS A 360 -16.53 -14.53 16.37
C LYS A 360 -15.57 -15.49 17.09
N THR A 361 -14.27 -15.51 16.77
CA THR A 361 -13.29 -16.46 17.32
C THR A 361 -11.94 -15.82 17.70
N ARG A 362 -11.68 -15.85 19.01
CA ARG A 362 -10.42 -16.20 19.75
C ARG A 362 -9.16 -15.32 19.78
N ARG A 363 -9.05 -14.20 19.06
CA ARG A 363 -8.01 -13.20 19.39
C ARG A 363 -8.65 -11.87 19.73
N GLU A 364 -8.72 -11.59 21.03
CA GLU A 364 -9.06 -10.27 21.52
C GLU A 364 -8.00 -9.27 21.06
N VAL A 365 -8.45 -8.28 20.32
CA VAL A 365 -7.62 -7.16 19.88
C VAL A 365 -7.24 -6.36 21.12
N ARG A 366 -5.98 -5.93 21.20
CA ARG A 366 -5.47 -5.11 22.31
C ARG A 366 -4.86 -3.84 21.73
N SER A 367 -5.11 -2.73 22.40
CA SER A 367 -4.51 -1.44 22.07
C SER A 367 -3.54 -1.03 23.16
N LEU A 368 -2.45 -0.37 22.76
CA LEU A 368 -1.43 0.17 23.66
C LEU A 368 -1.40 1.68 23.51
N VAL A 369 -1.55 2.39 24.63
CA VAL A 369 -1.34 3.84 24.71
C VAL A 369 -0.06 4.07 25.49
N ILE A 370 0.90 4.72 24.85
CA ILE A 370 2.16 5.13 25.46
C ILE A 370 2.12 6.65 25.66
N CYS A 371 2.32 7.10 26.90
CA CYS A 371 2.27 8.52 27.23
C CYS A 371 3.28 8.89 28.33
N PRO A 372 3.52 10.17 28.63
CA PRO A 372 4.26 10.58 29.82
C PRO A 372 3.64 9.99 31.09
N SER A 373 4.47 9.62 32.08
CA SER A 373 4.01 8.99 33.33
C SER A 373 2.95 9.80 34.08
N THR A 374 3.04 11.13 34.01
CA THR A 374 2.07 12.07 34.61
C THR A 374 0.69 12.02 33.95
N LEU A 375 0.57 11.51 32.72
CA LEU A 375 -0.68 11.43 31.96
C LEU A 375 -1.35 10.05 32.00
N CYS A 376 -0.67 9.00 32.49
CA CYS A 376 -1.27 7.66 32.57
C CYS A 376 -2.59 7.65 33.35
N GLY A 377 -2.63 8.35 34.50
CA GLY A 377 -3.86 8.47 35.30
C GLY A 377 -4.96 9.27 34.61
N HIS A 378 -4.61 10.28 33.81
CA HIS A 378 -5.58 11.05 33.03
C HIS A 378 -6.23 10.19 31.95
N TRP A 379 -5.44 9.36 31.23
CA TRP A 379 -5.97 8.41 30.26
C TRP A 379 -6.94 7.40 30.90
N LEU A 380 -6.59 6.84 32.06
CA LEU A 380 -7.47 5.93 32.79
C LEU A 380 -8.81 6.61 33.12
N HIS A 381 -8.75 7.82 33.68
CA HIS A 381 -9.94 8.59 34.05
C HIS A 381 -10.86 8.89 32.85
N GLU A 382 -10.28 9.35 31.74
CA GLU A 382 -11.02 9.66 30.52
C GLU A 382 -11.71 8.42 29.92
N VAL A 383 -11.05 7.26 29.95
CA VAL A 383 -11.65 5.99 29.50
C VAL A 383 -12.87 5.64 30.36
N GLU A 384 -12.74 5.69 31.69
CA GLU A 384 -13.81 5.38 32.63
C GLU A 384 -14.98 6.37 32.56
N GLN A 385 -14.69 7.64 32.26
CA GLN A 385 -15.67 8.69 32.10
C GLN A 385 -16.48 8.52 30.80
N PHE A 386 -15.80 8.31 29.67
CA PHE A 386 -16.41 8.41 28.34
C PHE A 386 -16.86 7.08 27.73
N VAL A 387 -16.20 5.97 28.09
CA VAL A 387 -16.42 4.66 27.46
C VAL A 387 -16.94 3.67 28.49
N ARG A 388 -17.78 2.71 28.06
CA ARG A 388 -18.27 1.66 28.96
C ARG A 388 -17.21 0.55 29.10
N PRO A 389 -17.09 -0.09 30.28
CA PRO A 389 -16.14 -1.19 30.50
C PRO A 389 -16.28 -2.37 29.54
N CYS A 390 -17.47 -2.60 28.97
CA CYS A 390 -17.72 -3.66 27.99
C CYS A 390 -17.11 -3.38 26.60
N ASP A 391 -16.83 -2.11 26.30
CA ASP A 391 -16.29 -1.65 25.02
C ASP A 391 -14.78 -1.42 25.14
N LEU A 392 -14.31 -0.75 26.21
CA LEU A 392 -12.89 -0.64 26.57
C LEU A 392 -12.66 -0.92 28.06
N SER A 393 -11.76 -1.85 28.35
CA SER A 393 -11.27 -2.25 29.68
C SER A 393 -9.80 -1.85 29.81
N PRO A 394 -9.50 -0.70 30.45
CA PRO A 394 -8.14 -0.20 30.60
C PRO A 394 -7.37 -0.90 31.74
N ILE A 395 -6.06 -1.07 31.56
CA ILE A 395 -5.10 -1.43 32.61
C ILE A 395 -3.89 -0.48 32.54
N VAL A 396 -3.48 0.07 33.68
CA VAL A 396 -2.30 0.95 33.76
C VAL A 396 -1.08 0.12 34.15
N TYR A 397 -0.14 -0.03 33.22
CA TYR A 397 1.13 -0.70 33.46
C TYR A 397 2.08 0.23 34.20
N THR A 398 2.05 0.19 35.53
CA THR A 398 2.87 1.04 36.40
C THR A 398 3.29 0.30 37.68
N GLY A 399 4.22 0.89 38.44
CA GLY A 399 4.71 0.35 39.71
C GLY A 399 6.09 -0.30 39.63
N GLY A 400 6.55 -0.84 40.77
CA GLY A 400 7.84 -1.52 40.87
C GLY A 400 7.87 -2.87 40.14
N PRO A 401 9.07 -3.48 39.96
CA PRO A 401 9.23 -4.73 39.20
C PRO A 401 8.28 -5.85 39.61
N THR A 402 8.09 -6.08 40.91
CA THR A 402 7.19 -7.12 41.44
C THR A 402 5.72 -6.89 41.06
N VAL A 403 5.27 -5.64 41.10
CA VAL A 403 3.90 -5.27 40.71
C VAL A 403 3.72 -5.49 39.21
N ARG A 404 4.71 -5.10 38.40
CA ARG A 404 4.68 -5.23 36.95
C ARG A 404 4.61 -6.70 36.51
N ILE A 405 5.35 -7.60 37.16
CA ILE A 405 5.25 -9.05 36.88
C ILE A 405 3.83 -9.56 37.11
N ASN A 406 3.13 -9.08 38.14
CA ASN A 406 1.72 -9.44 38.36
C ASN A 406 0.80 -8.80 37.30
N LEU A 407 1.04 -7.55 36.91
CA LEU A 407 0.26 -6.92 35.84
C LEU A 407 0.42 -7.64 34.50
N GLN A 408 1.61 -8.18 34.20
CA GLN A 408 1.86 -8.95 32.98
C GLN A 408 0.95 -10.18 32.86
N THR A 409 0.57 -10.82 33.97
CA THR A 409 -0.35 -11.97 33.94
C THR A 409 -1.80 -11.55 33.69
N GLN A 410 -2.16 -10.31 34.02
CA GLN A 410 -3.52 -9.75 33.91
C GLN A 410 -3.76 -9.01 32.59
N ILE A 411 -2.72 -8.64 31.84
CA ILE A 411 -2.86 -7.89 30.56
C ILE A 411 -3.75 -8.64 29.55
N LEU A 412 -3.83 -9.96 29.64
CA LEU A 412 -4.71 -10.76 28.80
C LEU A 412 -6.20 -10.60 29.13
N ASP A 413 -6.57 -10.08 30.29
CA ASP A 413 -7.98 -9.85 30.63
C ASP A 413 -8.48 -8.44 30.22
N HIS A 414 -7.57 -7.60 29.72
CA HIS A 414 -7.83 -6.22 29.33
C HIS A 414 -7.60 -6.00 27.83
N ASN A 415 -8.29 -5.02 27.26
CA ASN A 415 -8.18 -4.69 25.84
C ASN A 415 -7.48 -3.35 25.56
N LEU A 416 -7.20 -2.56 26.61
CA LEU A 416 -6.44 -1.32 26.52
C LEU A 416 -5.35 -1.28 27.59
N VAL A 417 -4.09 -1.25 27.17
CA VAL A 417 -2.93 -1.10 28.07
C VAL A 417 -2.44 0.35 28.00
N ILE A 418 -2.26 0.99 29.15
CA ILE A 418 -1.71 2.34 29.27
C ILE A 418 -0.35 2.22 29.95
N ALA A 419 0.72 2.64 29.29
CA ALA A 419 2.07 2.54 29.81
C ALA A 419 2.83 3.86 29.61
N SER A 420 3.90 4.06 30.40
CA SER A 420 4.80 5.19 30.20
C SER A 420 5.98 4.86 29.30
N TYR A 421 6.56 5.87 28.64
CA TYR A 421 7.75 5.70 27.80
C TYR A 421 8.89 4.99 28.54
N ASP A 422 9.17 5.36 29.79
CA ASP A 422 10.26 4.78 30.58
C ASP A 422 10.02 3.29 30.88
N LEU A 423 8.78 2.91 31.16
CA LEU A 423 8.45 1.53 31.51
C LEU A 423 8.46 0.62 30.28
N VAL A 424 7.97 1.11 29.13
CA VAL A 424 8.07 0.39 27.86
C VAL A 424 9.53 0.18 27.47
N ARG A 425 10.39 1.17 27.68
CA ARG A 425 11.83 1.04 27.43
C ARG A 425 12.49 0.00 28.34
N ASN A 426 12.17 0.02 29.63
CA ASN A 426 12.77 -0.90 30.61
C ASN A 426 12.32 -2.35 30.41
N ASP A 427 11.06 -2.56 30.02
CA ASP A 427 10.46 -3.87 29.86
C ASP A 427 10.18 -4.20 28.38
N ILE A 428 11.02 -3.69 27.47
CA ILE A 428 10.79 -3.82 26.02
C ILE A 428 10.65 -5.28 25.57
N SER A 429 11.37 -6.19 26.24
CA SER A 429 11.31 -7.64 25.96
C SER A 429 9.95 -8.27 26.26
N PHE A 430 9.11 -7.64 27.07
CA PHE A 430 7.74 -8.08 27.30
C PHE A 430 6.77 -7.55 26.22
N PHE A 431 7.05 -6.37 25.66
CA PHE A 431 6.20 -5.74 24.65
C PHE A 431 6.51 -6.19 23.21
N GLN A 432 7.68 -6.79 22.96
CA GLN A 432 8.05 -7.47 21.71
C GLN A 432 7.43 -8.87 21.66
#